data_AF-A0A7C0YBJ1-F1
#
_entry.id   AF-A0A7C0YBJ1-F1
#
_cell.length_a   1.000
_cell.length_b   1.000
_cell.length_c   1.000
_cell.angle_alpha   90.00
_cell.angle_beta   90.00
_cell.angle_gamma   90.00
#
_symmetry.space_group_name_H-M   'P 1'
#
loop_
_entity.id
_entity.type
_entity.pdbx_description
1 polymer ?
#
loop_
_entity_poly.entity_id
_entity_poly.type
_entity_poly.pdbx_seq_one_letter_code
_entity_poly.pdbx_strand_id
1 'polypeptide(L)'
;MKKMTLPTYLTLCKSVLIALVLVVTFCSSACVPKSNLTPPNVKKNVSPRKRSTRMEDLRRAAKEKPKDPDIWYLLGIAYYESRDYRPAAVSLEKAISLHLSKDKAREAYDKLGWSYYKMKEYRRAVHVFEKAMDLFPNWEAPMIGRACANRQQRKYAESLADFGGLLAADPANLLALDNRGWTYYLMHRYEKALVDFQRAEELSNNNAALRSNVLNGQGWCHYMKGNFKTAVKKFNEAAETTPREYPYGRWDAYRGMAFAQAGLGNFEFSYNLISKAQTALTYDPNHDLALLHYIAGNKKAAWHYLGQEGYIGLAIQP
;
A
#
# COMPACT_ATOMS: atom_id res chain seq x y z
N MET A 1 28.35 -16.41 26.62
CA MET A 1 27.70 -15.70 25.50
C MET A 1 27.69 -14.20 25.81
N LYS A 2 28.43 -13.39 25.04
CA LYS A 2 28.54 -11.93 25.28
C LYS A 2 27.16 -11.28 25.07
N LYS A 3 26.70 -10.48 26.04
CA LYS A 3 25.48 -9.65 25.93
C LYS A 3 25.61 -8.77 24.68
N MET A 4 24.74 -8.92 23.69
CA MET A 4 24.64 -7.96 22.58
C MET A 4 24.24 -6.61 23.17
N THR A 5 24.99 -5.57 22.82
CA THR A 5 24.70 -4.20 23.24
C THR A 5 23.55 -3.64 22.40
N LEU A 6 22.76 -2.73 23.00
CA LEU A 6 21.61 -2.04 22.39
C LEU A 6 21.85 -1.48 20.95
N PRO A 7 23.06 -1.01 20.56
CA PRO A 7 23.33 -0.56 19.20
C PRO A 7 23.31 -1.68 18.14
N THR A 8 23.80 -2.87 18.49
CA THR A 8 23.81 -4.04 17.59
C THR A 8 22.40 -4.60 17.40
N TYR A 9 21.56 -4.51 18.44
CA TYR A 9 20.13 -4.80 18.43
C TYR A 9 19.35 -3.88 17.49
N LEU A 10 19.59 -2.55 17.55
CA LEU A 10 19.00 -1.57 16.64
C LEU A 10 19.40 -1.80 15.18
N THR A 11 20.62 -2.28 14.93
CA THR A 11 21.14 -2.47 13.57
C THR A 11 20.58 -3.73 12.92
N LEU A 12 20.46 -4.84 13.68
CA LEU A 12 19.83 -6.09 13.20
C LEU A 12 18.30 -5.97 13.09
N CYS A 13 17.64 -5.31 14.06
CA CYS A 13 16.20 -5.01 13.97
C CYS A 13 15.93 -4.08 12.79
N LYS A 14 16.79 -3.09 12.50
CA LYS A 14 16.63 -2.27 11.29
C LYS A 14 16.65 -3.15 10.04
N SER A 15 17.66 -3.97 9.79
CA SER A 15 17.73 -4.74 8.54
C SER A 15 16.64 -5.82 8.38
N VAL A 16 16.26 -6.52 9.46
CA VAL A 16 15.22 -7.56 9.41
C VAL A 16 13.80 -6.95 9.37
N LEU A 17 13.52 -5.94 10.20
CA LEU A 17 12.22 -5.26 10.22
C LEU A 17 11.98 -4.42 8.95
N ILE A 18 13.03 -3.85 8.33
CA ILE A 18 12.92 -3.11 7.06
C ILE A 18 12.50 -4.05 5.92
N ALA A 19 13.04 -5.28 5.85
CA ALA A 19 12.59 -6.27 4.88
C ALA A 19 11.08 -6.60 5.05
N LEU A 20 10.56 -6.48 6.27
CA LEU A 20 9.21 -6.90 6.66
C LEU A 20 8.16 -5.79 6.61
N VAL A 21 8.52 -4.55 6.94
CA VAL A 21 7.71 -3.39 6.59
C VAL A 21 7.60 -3.31 5.06
N LEU A 22 8.63 -3.67 4.30
CA LEU A 22 8.59 -3.72 2.83
C LEU A 22 7.71 -4.83 2.25
N VAL A 23 7.65 -6.02 2.88
CA VAL A 23 6.72 -7.10 2.48
C VAL A 23 5.27 -6.73 2.77
N VAL A 24 5.04 -5.91 3.80
CA VAL A 24 3.72 -5.60 4.34
C VAL A 24 3.23 -4.17 4.01
N THR A 25 4.06 -3.33 3.40
CA THR A 25 3.65 -2.15 2.60
C THR A 25 2.91 -2.58 1.32
N PHE A 26 1.89 -3.44 1.47
CA PHE A 26 0.76 -3.56 0.57
C PHE A 26 -0.01 -2.25 0.59
N CYS A 27 0.61 -1.19 0.07
CA CYS A 27 -0.05 0.05 -0.29
C CYS A 27 -0.90 -0.25 -1.52
N SER A 28 -2.02 -0.93 -1.29
CA SER A 28 -2.96 -1.29 -2.34
C SER A 28 -4.33 -0.62 -2.18
N SER A 29 -4.59 0.04 -1.05
CA SER A 29 -5.81 0.82 -0.83
C SER A 29 -5.59 2.33 -0.67
N ALA A 30 -4.39 2.80 -0.27
CA ALA A 30 -4.08 4.23 -0.11
C ALA A 30 -3.35 4.88 -1.31
N CYS A 31 -2.63 4.10 -2.12
CA CYS A 31 -1.94 4.62 -3.32
C CYS A 31 -2.87 5.00 -4.48
N VAL A 32 -4.08 4.45 -4.52
CA VAL A 32 -5.02 4.73 -5.61
C VAL A 32 -5.80 5.97 -5.20
N PRO A 33 -5.66 7.13 -5.88
CA PRO A 33 -6.60 8.22 -5.68
C PRO A 33 -8.01 7.65 -5.84
N LYS A 34 -8.90 7.92 -4.89
CA LYS A 34 -10.34 7.91 -5.18
C LYS A 34 -10.62 9.06 -6.15
N SER A 35 -10.03 9.02 -7.35
CA SER A 35 -10.37 9.96 -8.42
C SER A 35 -11.82 9.70 -8.76
N ASN A 36 -12.72 10.62 -8.40
CA ASN A 36 -14.00 10.94 -9.06
C ASN A 36 -14.63 9.86 -9.96
N LEU A 37 -14.78 8.64 -9.44
CA LEU A 37 -15.49 7.54 -10.08
C LEU A 37 -16.81 7.32 -9.32
N THR A 38 -17.62 8.36 -9.31
CA THR A 38 -19.04 8.15 -9.62
C THR A 38 -19.22 8.51 -11.09
N PRO A 39 -19.10 7.56 -12.04
CA PRO A 39 -19.86 7.71 -13.27
C PRO A 39 -21.34 7.90 -12.87
N PRO A 40 -22.11 8.75 -13.57
CA PRO A 40 -23.54 8.81 -13.32
C PRO A 40 -24.10 7.40 -13.54
N ASN A 41 -24.65 6.81 -12.47
CA ASN A 41 -25.45 5.58 -12.50
C ASN A 41 -24.81 4.29 -13.04
N VAL A 42 -23.74 3.78 -12.40
CA VAL A 42 -23.50 2.32 -12.40
C VAL A 42 -23.72 1.78 -10.99
N LYS A 43 -24.84 1.06 -10.82
CA LYS A 43 -25.27 0.45 -9.55
C LYS A 43 -24.12 -0.36 -8.94
N LYS A 44 -23.57 0.09 -7.80
CA LYS A 44 -22.49 -0.56 -7.04
C LYS A 44 -22.82 -1.98 -6.51
N ASN A 45 -24.04 -2.47 -6.73
CA ASN A 45 -24.51 -3.80 -6.32
C ASN A 45 -24.83 -4.70 -7.53
N VAL A 46 -23.81 -5.02 -8.32
CA VAL A 46 -23.91 -6.14 -9.27
C VAL A 46 -23.52 -7.41 -8.52
N SER A 47 -24.46 -8.36 -8.39
CA SER A 47 -24.24 -9.63 -7.70
C SER A 47 -23.08 -10.41 -8.34
N PRO A 48 -22.34 -11.25 -7.59
CA PRO A 48 -21.21 -12.02 -8.12
C PRO A 48 -21.56 -12.83 -9.38
N ARG A 49 -22.76 -13.44 -9.39
CA ARG A 49 -23.31 -14.17 -10.54
C ARG A 49 -23.52 -13.26 -11.77
N LYS A 50 -23.96 -12.02 -11.59
CA LYS A 50 -24.11 -11.07 -12.70
C LYS A 50 -22.76 -10.56 -13.22
N ARG A 51 -21.71 -10.51 -12.37
CA ARG A 51 -20.35 -10.16 -12.81
C ARG A 51 -19.70 -11.28 -13.63
N SER A 52 -19.86 -12.54 -13.22
CA SER A 52 -19.33 -13.68 -13.98
C SER A 52 -19.97 -13.78 -15.36
N THR A 53 -21.30 -13.64 -15.45
CA THR A 53 -22.00 -13.65 -16.75
C THR A 53 -21.58 -12.46 -17.63
N ARG A 54 -21.46 -11.25 -17.06
CA ARG A 54 -20.97 -10.06 -17.80
C ARG A 54 -19.54 -10.26 -18.34
N MET A 55 -18.67 -10.90 -17.56
CA MET A 55 -17.30 -11.20 -17.99
C MET A 55 -17.28 -12.20 -19.15
N GLU A 56 -18.09 -13.25 -19.08
CA GLU A 56 -18.23 -14.24 -20.16
C GLU A 56 -18.76 -13.61 -21.44
N ASP A 57 -19.77 -12.74 -21.34
CA ASP A 57 -20.32 -12.00 -22.47
C ASP A 57 -19.26 -11.10 -23.13
N LEU A 58 -18.49 -10.35 -22.35
CA LEU A 58 -17.40 -9.51 -22.88
C LEU A 58 -16.30 -10.34 -23.53
N ARG A 59 -15.95 -11.50 -22.96
CA ARG A 59 -14.97 -12.43 -23.57
C ARG A 59 -15.45 -12.98 -24.91
N ARG A 60 -16.73 -13.34 -25.01
CA ARG A 60 -17.35 -13.79 -26.26
C ARG A 60 -17.36 -12.66 -27.30
N ALA A 61 -17.80 -11.46 -26.91
CA ALA A 61 -17.80 -10.29 -27.78
C ALA A 61 -16.40 -9.96 -28.31
N ALA A 62 -15.36 -10.09 -27.48
CA ALA A 62 -13.97 -9.86 -27.89
C ALA A 62 -13.47 -10.87 -28.93
N LYS A 63 -13.99 -12.11 -28.91
CA LYS A 63 -13.71 -13.13 -29.93
C LYS A 63 -14.45 -12.86 -31.24
N GLU A 64 -15.70 -12.44 -31.16
CA GLU A 64 -16.54 -12.14 -32.33
C GLU A 64 -16.08 -10.88 -33.06
N LYS A 65 -15.64 -9.86 -32.31
CA LYS A 65 -15.24 -8.55 -32.84
C LYS A 65 -13.83 -8.18 -32.33
N PRO A 66 -12.78 -8.89 -32.76
CA PRO A 66 -11.43 -8.73 -32.21
C PRO A 66 -10.75 -7.39 -32.55
N LYS A 67 -11.29 -6.63 -33.50
CA LYS A 67 -10.79 -5.32 -33.92
C LYS A 67 -11.53 -4.14 -33.29
N ASP A 68 -12.54 -4.40 -32.45
CA ASP A 68 -13.30 -3.35 -31.77
C ASP A 68 -12.57 -2.92 -30.48
N PRO A 69 -12.01 -1.69 -30.40
CA PRO A 69 -11.27 -1.23 -29.23
C PRO A 69 -12.15 -1.15 -27.98
N ASP A 70 -13.45 -0.87 -28.12
CA ASP A 70 -14.35 -0.63 -26.99
C ASP A 70 -14.64 -1.91 -26.21
N ILE A 71 -14.71 -3.04 -26.91
CA ILE A 71 -14.93 -4.33 -26.27
C ILE A 71 -13.72 -4.73 -25.43
N TRP A 72 -12.51 -4.57 -25.97
CA TRP A 72 -11.27 -4.82 -25.24
C TRP A 72 -11.10 -3.87 -24.05
N TYR A 73 -11.50 -2.62 -24.20
CA TYR A 73 -11.53 -1.64 -23.12
C TYR A 73 -12.46 -2.10 -22.00
N LEU A 74 -13.72 -2.40 -22.30
CA LEU A 74 -14.71 -2.85 -21.30
C LEU A 74 -14.27 -4.15 -20.61
N LEU A 75 -13.67 -5.08 -21.37
CA LEU A 75 -13.11 -6.31 -20.83
C LEU A 75 -11.95 -6.03 -19.86
N GLY A 76 -11.04 -5.13 -20.23
CA GLY A 76 -9.93 -4.69 -19.40
C GLY A 76 -10.38 -4.03 -18.09
N ILE A 77 -11.38 -3.15 -18.16
CA ILE A 77 -12.00 -2.54 -16.97
C ILE A 77 -12.64 -3.61 -16.08
N ALA A 78 -13.41 -4.53 -16.65
CA ALA A 78 -14.06 -5.59 -15.89
C ALA A 78 -13.06 -6.50 -15.17
N TYR A 79 -11.92 -6.80 -15.79
CA TYR A 79 -10.84 -7.56 -15.16
C TYR A 79 -10.18 -6.77 -14.04
N TYR A 80 -9.93 -5.47 -14.25
CA TYR A 80 -9.37 -4.61 -13.22
C TYR A 80 -10.28 -4.55 -11.98
N GLU A 81 -11.59 -4.39 -12.18
CA GLU A 81 -12.59 -4.39 -11.09
C GLU A 81 -12.66 -5.73 -10.36
N SER A 82 -12.44 -6.84 -11.08
CA SER A 82 -12.34 -8.19 -10.53
C SER A 82 -10.99 -8.48 -9.87
N ARG A 83 -10.03 -7.53 -9.92
CA ARG A 83 -8.65 -7.65 -9.45
C ARG A 83 -7.79 -8.66 -10.22
N ASP A 84 -8.23 -9.04 -11.42
CA ASP A 84 -7.48 -9.88 -12.35
C ASP A 84 -6.55 -9.01 -13.20
N TYR A 85 -5.49 -8.49 -12.57
CA TYR A 85 -4.65 -7.44 -13.17
C TYR A 85 -3.89 -7.88 -14.42
N ARG A 86 -3.55 -9.17 -14.56
CA ARG A 86 -2.86 -9.68 -15.75
C ARG A 86 -3.77 -9.68 -16.98
N PRO A 87 -4.97 -10.30 -16.95
CA PRO A 87 -5.95 -10.16 -18.02
C PRO A 87 -6.40 -8.71 -18.27
N ALA A 88 -6.48 -7.88 -17.22
CA ALA A 88 -6.78 -6.45 -17.35
C ALA A 88 -5.73 -5.75 -18.23
N ALA A 89 -4.45 -5.93 -17.90
CA ALA A 89 -3.35 -5.31 -18.63
C ALA A 89 -3.35 -5.72 -20.12
N VAL A 90 -3.48 -7.01 -20.42
CA VAL A 90 -3.51 -7.52 -21.80
C VAL A 90 -4.67 -6.92 -22.59
N SER A 91 -5.86 -6.86 -22.00
CA SER A 91 -7.06 -6.33 -22.68
C SER A 91 -6.95 -4.82 -22.90
N LEU A 92 -6.42 -4.07 -21.93
CA LEU A 92 -6.22 -2.62 -22.04
C LEU A 92 -5.12 -2.27 -23.05
N GLU A 93 -4.00 -3.00 -23.07
CA GLU A 93 -2.97 -2.87 -24.12
C GLU A 93 -3.57 -3.07 -25.51
N LYS A 94 -4.41 -4.11 -25.66
CA LYS A 94 -5.10 -4.38 -26.92
C LYS A 94 -6.05 -3.25 -27.31
N ALA A 95 -6.85 -2.75 -26.38
CA ALA A 95 -7.76 -1.63 -26.61
C ALA A 95 -7.02 -0.37 -27.07
N ILE A 96 -5.94 0.00 -26.37
CA ILE A 96 -5.09 1.14 -26.71
C ILE A 96 -4.47 0.97 -28.10
N SER A 97 -3.99 -0.23 -28.45
CA SER A 97 -3.42 -0.54 -29.76
C SER A 97 -4.42 -0.42 -30.92
N LEU A 98 -5.72 -0.51 -30.63
CA LEU A 98 -6.81 -0.39 -31.59
C LEU A 98 -7.40 1.04 -31.66
N HIS A 99 -6.72 2.02 -31.07
CA HIS A 99 -7.07 3.45 -31.10
C HIS A 99 -8.40 3.80 -30.42
N LEU A 100 -8.38 3.83 -29.08
CA LEU A 100 -9.50 4.35 -28.27
C LEU A 100 -9.73 5.86 -28.49
N SER A 101 -10.98 6.29 -28.24
CA SER A 101 -11.26 7.71 -28.05
C SER A 101 -10.44 8.29 -26.91
N LYS A 102 -10.15 9.59 -26.96
CA LYS A 102 -9.28 10.28 -26.00
C LYS A 102 -9.69 10.06 -24.53
N ASP A 103 -10.99 10.07 -24.25
CA ASP A 103 -11.52 9.89 -22.90
C ASP A 103 -11.34 8.46 -22.39
N LYS A 104 -11.65 7.45 -23.22
CA LYS A 104 -11.44 6.04 -22.87
C LYS A 104 -9.96 5.71 -22.77
N ALA A 105 -9.12 6.30 -23.63
CA ALA A 105 -7.68 6.14 -23.56
C ALA A 105 -7.14 6.63 -22.22
N ARG A 106 -7.59 7.79 -21.72
CA ARG A 106 -7.18 8.31 -20.40
C ARG A 106 -7.45 7.29 -19.29
N GLU A 107 -8.67 6.78 -19.20
CA GLU A 107 -9.01 5.77 -18.19
C GLU A 107 -8.26 4.43 -18.41
N ALA A 108 -8.07 4.01 -19.66
CA ALA A 108 -7.33 2.80 -19.99
C ALA A 108 -5.87 2.88 -19.54
N TYR A 109 -5.19 4.01 -19.77
CA TYR A 109 -3.82 4.23 -19.31
C TYR A 109 -3.70 4.21 -17.78
N ASP A 110 -4.66 4.81 -17.06
CA ASP A 110 -4.72 4.76 -15.59
C ASP A 110 -4.77 3.30 -15.10
N LYS A 111 -5.77 2.57 -15.59
CA LYS A 111 -6.04 1.20 -15.14
C LYS A 111 -4.94 0.24 -15.58
N LEU A 112 -4.30 0.48 -16.72
CA LEU A 112 -3.16 -0.28 -17.19
C LEU A 112 -1.93 -0.06 -16.29
N GLY A 113 -1.60 1.20 -15.98
CA GLY A 113 -0.47 1.54 -15.11
C GLY A 113 -0.65 0.93 -13.71
N TRP A 114 -1.85 1.03 -13.14
CA TRP A 114 -2.17 0.40 -11.86
C TRP A 114 -2.17 -1.13 -11.95
N SER A 115 -2.60 -1.73 -13.06
CA SER A 115 -2.51 -3.18 -13.26
C SER A 115 -1.06 -3.66 -13.17
N TYR A 116 -0.12 -2.99 -13.86
CA TYR A 116 1.30 -3.31 -13.72
C TYR A 116 1.82 -3.09 -12.31
N TYR A 117 1.43 -2.00 -11.65
CA TYR A 117 1.81 -1.73 -10.28
C TYR A 117 1.37 -2.86 -9.34
N LYS A 118 0.12 -3.35 -9.46
CA LYS A 118 -0.40 -4.44 -8.63
C LYS A 118 0.26 -5.80 -8.93
N MET A 119 0.71 -6.00 -10.17
CA MET A 119 1.52 -7.16 -10.56
C MET A 119 3.00 -7.03 -10.15
N LYS A 120 3.38 -5.93 -9.47
CA LYS A 120 4.77 -5.60 -9.12
C LYS A 120 5.70 -5.39 -10.34
N GLU A 121 5.12 -5.20 -11.52
CA GLU A 121 5.83 -4.88 -12.76
C GLU A 121 6.10 -3.36 -12.84
N TYR A 122 6.78 -2.82 -11.83
CA TYR A 122 6.88 -1.37 -11.59
C TYR A 122 7.53 -0.59 -12.75
N ARG A 123 8.50 -1.18 -13.46
CA ARG A 123 9.10 -0.56 -14.65
C ARG A 123 8.07 -0.33 -15.75
N ARG A 124 7.19 -1.29 -16.01
CA ARG A 124 6.10 -1.14 -16.99
C ARG A 124 5.06 -0.13 -16.51
N ALA A 125 4.75 -0.13 -15.21
CA ALA A 125 3.86 0.86 -14.62
C ALA A 125 4.39 2.29 -14.86
N VAL A 126 5.67 2.56 -14.56
CA VAL A 126 6.31 3.85 -14.82
C VAL A 126 6.17 4.25 -16.29
N HIS A 127 6.53 3.37 -17.22
CA HIS A 127 6.43 3.65 -18.66
C HIS A 127 5.01 4.00 -19.12
N VAL A 128 4.00 3.29 -18.59
CA VAL A 128 2.60 3.56 -18.90
C VAL A 128 2.15 4.92 -18.35
N PHE A 129 2.56 5.27 -17.13
CA PHE A 129 2.24 6.56 -16.54
C PHE A 129 2.98 7.72 -17.23
N GLU A 130 4.23 7.54 -17.66
CA GLU A 130 4.96 8.53 -18.46
C GLU A 130 4.25 8.80 -19.78
N LYS A 131 3.88 7.75 -20.53
CA LYS A 131 3.07 7.90 -21.75
C LYS A 131 1.74 8.61 -21.49
N ALA A 132 1.10 8.32 -20.36
CA ALA A 132 -0.14 8.99 -19.98
C ALA A 132 0.07 10.50 -19.75
N MET A 133 1.16 10.89 -19.10
CA MET A 133 1.52 12.30 -18.89
C MET A 133 1.80 13.00 -20.23
N ASP A 134 2.53 12.36 -21.14
CA ASP A 134 2.84 12.91 -22.46
C ASP A 134 1.57 13.15 -23.30
N LEU A 135 0.62 12.21 -23.24
CA LEU A 135 -0.64 12.30 -24.00
C LEU A 135 -1.69 13.22 -23.36
N PHE A 136 -1.60 13.42 -22.04
CA PHE A 136 -2.58 14.16 -21.24
C PHE A 136 -1.87 15.12 -20.25
N PRO A 137 -1.28 16.23 -20.73
CA PRO A 137 -0.40 17.08 -19.93
C PRO A 137 -1.07 17.75 -18.71
N ASN A 138 -2.39 17.91 -18.72
CA ASN A 138 -3.16 18.52 -17.62
C ASN A 138 -3.78 17.46 -16.68
N TRP A 139 -3.31 16.22 -16.73
CA TRP A 139 -3.81 15.13 -15.90
C TRP A 139 -2.74 14.70 -14.91
N GLU A 140 -2.94 15.06 -13.64
CA GLU A 140 -1.95 14.84 -12.57
C GLU A 140 -1.95 13.42 -12.00
N ALA A 141 -3.04 12.65 -12.16
CA ALA A 141 -3.16 11.33 -11.54
C ALA A 141 -2.04 10.33 -11.94
N PRO A 142 -1.54 10.30 -13.19
CA PRO A 142 -0.39 9.49 -13.57
C PRO A 142 0.89 9.84 -12.81
N MET A 143 1.08 11.10 -12.38
CA MET A 143 2.25 11.48 -11.57
C MET A 143 2.23 10.73 -10.23
N ILE A 144 1.05 10.59 -9.60
CA ILE A 144 0.90 9.80 -8.37
C ILE A 144 1.28 8.33 -8.63
N GLY A 145 0.78 7.76 -9.72
CA GLY A 145 1.07 6.39 -10.13
C GLY A 145 2.56 6.15 -10.38
N ARG A 146 3.21 7.06 -11.12
CA ARG A 146 4.65 7.02 -11.41
C ARG A 146 5.47 7.15 -10.13
N ALA A 147 5.14 8.11 -9.26
CA ALA A 147 5.81 8.31 -7.99
C ALA A 147 5.74 7.05 -7.11
N CYS A 148 4.55 6.46 -6.99
CA CYS A 148 4.36 5.21 -6.25
C CYS A 148 5.20 4.07 -6.84
N ALA A 149 5.21 3.90 -8.16
CA ALA A 149 6.00 2.87 -8.84
C ALA A 149 7.51 3.09 -8.69
N ASN A 150 7.98 4.34 -8.71
CA ASN A 150 9.37 4.70 -8.44
C ASN A 150 9.76 4.41 -6.99
N ARG A 151 8.91 4.73 -6.01
CA ARG A 151 9.12 4.39 -4.60
C ARG A 151 9.31 2.89 -4.40
N GLN A 152 8.48 2.05 -5.03
CA GLN A 152 8.62 0.59 -4.94
C GLN A 152 9.91 0.06 -5.58
N GLN A 153 10.44 0.77 -6.57
CA GLN A 153 11.75 0.50 -7.17
C GLN A 153 12.92 1.08 -6.36
N ARG A 154 12.66 1.67 -5.19
CA ARG A 154 13.64 2.42 -4.37
C ARG A 154 14.25 3.64 -5.09
N LYS A 155 13.62 4.09 -6.17
CA LYS A 155 13.90 5.36 -6.87
C LYS A 155 13.26 6.52 -6.11
N TYR A 156 13.76 6.75 -4.89
CA TYR A 156 13.12 7.66 -3.95
C TYR A 156 13.24 9.12 -4.39
N ALA A 157 14.33 9.51 -5.06
CA ALA A 157 14.52 10.89 -5.52
C ALA A 157 13.45 11.27 -6.57
N GLU A 158 13.20 10.38 -7.52
CA GLU A 158 12.19 10.54 -8.56
C GLU A 158 10.77 10.54 -7.97
N SER A 159 10.50 9.66 -7.01
CA SER A 159 9.23 9.67 -6.27
C SER A 159 9.02 10.97 -5.49
N LEU A 160 10.05 11.49 -4.83
CA LEU A 160 9.98 12.75 -4.10
C LEU A 160 9.81 13.95 -5.04
N ALA A 161 10.43 13.92 -6.23
CA ALA A 161 10.26 14.97 -7.24
C ALA A 161 8.81 15.05 -7.71
N ASP A 162 8.17 13.92 -8.01
CA ASP A 162 6.77 13.87 -8.44
C ASP A 162 5.82 14.36 -7.35
N PHE A 163 5.94 13.85 -6.11
CA PHE A 163 5.10 14.34 -5.01
C PHE A 163 5.41 15.80 -4.65
N GLY A 164 6.66 16.23 -4.77
CA GLY A 164 7.06 17.62 -4.59
C GLY A 164 6.42 18.55 -5.62
N GLY A 165 6.36 18.14 -6.89
CA GLY A 165 5.67 18.86 -7.95
C GLY A 165 4.17 19.00 -7.69
N LEU A 166 3.51 17.91 -7.29
CA LEU A 166 2.09 17.93 -6.92
C LEU A 166 1.82 18.89 -5.74
N LEU A 167 2.72 18.92 -4.75
CA LEU A 167 2.60 19.81 -3.58
C LEU A 167 3.00 21.26 -3.86
N ALA A 168 3.79 21.51 -4.90
CA ALA A 168 4.05 22.86 -5.39
C ALA A 168 2.82 23.45 -6.08
N ALA A 169 2.06 22.62 -6.81
CA ALA A 169 0.80 23.00 -7.46
C ALA A 169 -0.35 23.14 -6.45
N ASP A 170 -0.50 22.16 -5.55
CA ASP A 170 -1.50 22.15 -4.48
C ASP A 170 -0.85 21.74 -3.15
N PRO A 171 -0.47 22.70 -2.29
CA PRO A 171 0.10 22.43 -0.97
C PRO A 171 -0.84 21.69 -0.01
N ALA A 172 -2.14 21.64 -0.31
CA ALA A 172 -3.15 20.93 0.47
C ALA A 172 -3.45 19.52 -0.10
N ASN A 173 -2.71 19.07 -1.12
CA ASN A 173 -2.89 17.76 -1.72
C ASN A 173 -2.56 16.64 -0.72
N LEU A 174 -3.61 16.18 -0.05
CA LEU A 174 -3.59 15.15 1.00
C LEU A 174 -2.90 13.85 0.56
N LEU A 175 -3.13 13.41 -0.68
CA LEU A 175 -2.54 12.17 -1.21
C LEU A 175 -1.03 12.33 -1.43
N ALA A 176 -0.60 13.50 -1.92
CA ALA A 176 0.81 13.77 -2.12
C ALA A 176 1.56 13.92 -0.79
N LEU A 177 0.97 14.59 0.21
CA LEU A 177 1.52 14.67 1.58
C LEU A 177 1.71 13.28 2.18
N ASP A 178 0.64 12.46 2.21
CA ASP A 178 0.68 11.10 2.76
C ASP A 178 1.75 10.25 2.06
N ASN A 179 1.75 10.22 0.73
CA ASN A 179 2.70 9.38 0.00
C ASN A 179 4.14 9.90 0.05
N ARG A 180 4.37 11.21 0.13
CA ARG A 180 5.71 11.77 0.34
C ARG A 180 6.21 11.47 1.75
N GLY A 181 5.34 11.54 2.75
CA GLY A 181 5.62 11.10 4.11
C GLY A 181 6.11 9.64 4.17
N TRP A 182 5.40 8.71 3.53
CA TRP A 182 5.82 7.32 3.41
C TRP A 182 7.13 7.14 2.62
N THR A 183 7.38 7.98 1.62
CA THR A 183 8.65 7.97 0.87
C THR A 183 9.80 8.39 1.78
N TYR A 184 9.64 9.45 2.57
CA TYR A 184 10.64 9.86 3.56
C TYR A 184 10.85 8.80 4.65
N TYR A 185 9.78 8.13 5.10
CA TYR A 185 9.87 7.03 6.05
C TYR A 185 10.76 5.90 5.53
N LEU A 186 10.57 5.47 4.28
CA LEU A 186 11.39 4.44 3.64
C LEU A 186 12.85 4.87 3.43
N MET A 187 13.10 6.17 3.33
CA MET A 187 14.45 6.75 3.31
C MET A 187 15.07 6.96 4.70
N HIS A 188 14.40 6.53 5.77
CA HIS A 188 14.80 6.79 7.16
C HIS A 188 14.85 8.27 7.54
N ARG A 189 14.14 9.13 6.81
CA ARG A 189 14.04 10.58 7.07
C ARG A 189 12.78 10.86 7.89
N TYR A 190 12.72 10.30 9.09
CA TYR A 190 11.51 10.27 9.92
C TYR A 190 11.00 11.66 10.32
N GLU A 191 11.89 12.62 10.55
CA GLU A 191 11.52 14.00 10.85
C GLU A 191 10.76 14.64 9.68
N LYS A 192 11.23 14.44 8.45
CA LYS A 192 10.54 14.95 7.25
C LYS A 192 9.21 14.24 7.01
N ALA A 193 9.17 12.92 7.26
CA ALA A 193 7.94 12.16 7.17
C ALA A 193 6.88 12.67 8.16
N LEU A 194 7.28 12.94 9.41
CA LEU A 194 6.39 13.48 10.44
C LEU A 194 5.82 14.85 10.07
N VAL A 195 6.61 15.73 9.44
CA VAL A 195 6.11 17.02 8.95
C VAL A 195 4.98 16.84 7.93
N ASP A 196 5.17 15.97 6.94
CA ASP A 196 4.15 15.71 5.91
C ASP A 196 2.91 15.03 6.51
N PHE A 197 3.09 14.04 7.40
CA PHE A 197 1.97 13.37 8.06
C PHE A 197 1.19 14.29 8.99
N GLN A 198 1.86 15.17 9.74
CA GLN A 198 1.19 16.15 10.59
C GLN A 198 0.37 17.12 9.75
N ARG A 199 0.94 17.61 8.64
CA ARG A 199 0.20 18.49 7.73
C ARG A 199 -1.02 17.79 7.13
N ALA A 200 -0.89 16.53 6.74
CA ALA A 200 -2.00 15.75 6.21
C ALA A 200 -3.08 15.48 7.30
N GLU A 201 -2.67 15.26 8.56
CA GLU A 201 -3.60 15.11 9.68
C GLU A 201 -4.44 16.38 9.88
N GLU A 202 -3.81 17.57 9.92
CA GLU A 202 -4.49 18.87 10.08
C GLU A 202 -5.53 19.14 8.99
N LEU A 203 -5.29 18.64 7.78
CA LEU A 203 -6.15 18.83 6.61
C LEU A 203 -7.21 17.72 6.46
N SER A 204 -7.17 16.66 7.27
CA SER A 204 -7.99 15.44 7.13
C SER A 204 -9.38 15.50 7.80
N ASN A 205 -9.90 16.70 8.10
CA ASN A 205 -11.07 16.93 8.96
C ASN A 205 -12.33 16.10 8.61
N ASN A 206 -12.52 15.71 7.33
CA ASN A 206 -13.65 14.90 6.88
C ASN A 206 -13.25 13.54 6.27
N ASN A 207 -12.01 13.09 6.47
CA ASN A 207 -11.51 11.83 5.89
C ASN A 207 -10.84 10.96 6.95
N ALA A 208 -11.67 10.28 7.76
CA ALA A 208 -11.22 9.42 8.85
C ALA A 208 -10.30 8.27 8.38
N ALA A 209 -10.51 7.73 7.17
CA ALA A 209 -9.63 6.69 6.63
C ALA A 209 -8.22 7.21 6.35
N LEU A 210 -8.10 8.39 5.73
CA LEU A 210 -6.82 9.03 5.52
C LEU A 210 -6.17 9.45 6.85
N ARG A 211 -6.97 10.04 7.75
CA ARG A 211 -6.50 10.43 9.09
C ARG A 211 -5.88 9.25 9.84
N SER A 212 -6.55 8.10 9.82
CA SER A 212 -6.01 6.85 10.36
C SER A 212 -4.68 6.45 9.70
N ASN A 213 -4.57 6.52 8.38
CA ASN A 213 -3.34 6.17 7.66
C ASN A 213 -2.15 7.04 8.07
N VAL A 214 -2.34 8.35 8.17
CA VAL A 214 -1.26 9.28 8.55
C VAL A 214 -0.90 9.15 10.03
N LEU A 215 -1.86 8.86 10.91
CA LEU A 215 -1.60 8.54 12.31
C LEU A 215 -0.77 7.25 12.46
N ASN A 216 -1.06 6.21 11.66
CA ASN A 216 -0.21 5.02 11.58
C ASN A 216 1.20 5.37 11.09
N GLY A 217 1.32 6.20 10.04
CA GLY A 217 2.60 6.71 9.56
C GLY A 217 3.42 7.43 10.63
N GLN A 218 2.78 8.29 11.43
CA GLN A 218 3.40 8.94 12.59
C GLN A 218 3.81 7.91 13.66
N GLY A 219 2.95 6.93 13.96
CA GLY A 219 3.24 5.85 14.90
C GLY A 219 4.49 5.06 14.51
N TRP A 220 4.60 4.69 13.24
CA TRP A 220 5.77 4.00 12.69
C TRP A 220 7.02 4.88 12.72
N CYS A 221 6.92 6.17 12.38
CA CYS A 221 8.05 7.10 12.51
C CYS A 221 8.56 7.18 13.96
N HIS A 222 7.66 7.30 14.94
CA HIS A 222 8.03 7.32 16.34
C HIS A 222 8.61 5.99 16.82
N TYR A 223 8.06 4.87 16.36
CA TYR A 223 8.60 3.54 16.63
C TYR A 223 10.06 3.42 16.15
N MET A 224 10.33 3.81 14.90
CA MET A 224 11.67 3.75 14.32
C MET A 224 12.68 4.68 15.00
N LYS A 225 12.19 5.77 15.61
CA LYS A 225 12.99 6.68 16.45
C LYS A 225 13.21 6.16 17.88
N GLY A 226 12.60 5.04 18.27
CA GLY A 226 12.64 4.49 19.62
C GLY A 226 11.67 5.16 20.60
N ASN A 227 10.80 6.06 20.13
CA ASN A 227 9.82 6.78 20.93
C ASN A 227 8.56 5.92 21.13
N PHE A 228 8.73 4.75 21.75
CA PHE A 228 7.68 3.72 21.79
C PHE A 228 6.39 4.18 22.49
N LYS A 229 6.47 4.98 23.55
CA LYS A 229 5.28 5.56 24.22
C LYS A 229 4.45 6.43 23.26
N THR A 230 5.11 7.29 22.50
CA THR A 230 4.45 8.15 21.50
C THR A 230 3.91 7.32 20.34
N ALA A 231 4.64 6.30 19.90
CA ALA A 231 4.19 5.38 18.87
C ALA A 231 2.88 4.68 19.26
N VAL A 232 2.80 4.12 20.48
CA VAL A 232 1.58 3.50 21.02
C VAL A 232 0.41 4.48 21.00
N LYS A 233 0.62 5.73 21.44
CA LYS A 233 -0.43 6.77 21.43
C LYS A 233 -0.95 7.00 20.01
N LYS A 234 -0.07 7.18 19.03
CA LYS A 234 -0.45 7.41 17.63
C LYS A 234 -1.16 6.22 16.99
N PHE A 235 -0.73 5.00 17.27
CA PHE A 235 -1.44 3.81 16.83
C PHE A 235 -2.82 3.67 17.50
N ASN A 236 -2.96 4.05 18.77
CA ASN A 236 -4.26 4.03 19.43
C ASN A 236 -5.24 5.03 18.80
N GLU A 237 -4.79 6.27 18.58
CA GLU A 237 -5.55 7.30 17.85
C GLU A 237 -5.96 6.80 16.45
N ALA A 238 -5.06 6.11 15.73
CA ALA A 238 -5.37 5.53 14.42
C ALA A 238 -6.45 4.43 14.52
N ALA A 239 -6.34 3.50 15.46
CA ALA A 239 -7.31 2.41 15.65
C ALA A 239 -8.72 2.93 15.99
N GLU A 240 -8.80 3.98 16.82
CA GLU A 240 -10.06 4.65 17.20
C GLU A 240 -10.68 5.42 16.04
N THR A 241 -9.84 6.12 15.26
CA THR A 241 -10.29 6.91 14.10
C THR A 241 -10.70 6.04 12.92
N THR A 242 -10.20 4.81 12.82
CA THR A 242 -10.40 3.96 11.63
C THR A 242 -11.87 3.58 11.43
N PRO A 243 -12.49 3.96 10.28
CA PRO A 243 -13.83 3.54 9.90
C PRO A 243 -13.94 2.01 9.79
N ARG A 244 -15.10 1.44 10.12
CA ARG A 244 -15.31 -0.02 10.11
C ARG A 244 -15.10 -0.63 8.73
N GLU A 245 -15.47 0.10 7.67
CA GLU A 245 -15.31 -0.30 6.28
C GLU A 245 -13.84 -0.29 5.79
N TYR A 246 -12.91 0.23 6.59
CA TYR A 246 -11.48 0.28 6.29
C TYR A 246 -10.66 -0.57 7.27
N PRO A 247 -10.78 -1.91 7.22
CA PRO A 247 -10.14 -2.82 8.17
C PRO A 247 -8.61 -2.69 8.23
N TYR A 248 -7.99 -2.28 7.11
CA TYR A 248 -6.55 -2.14 6.99
C TYR A 248 -5.95 -1.14 7.98
N GLY A 249 -6.56 0.04 8.17
CA GLY A 249 -6.02 1.05 9.09
C GLY A 249 -5.97 0.55 10.54
N ARG A 250 -6.97 -0.22 10.96
CA ARG A 250 -7.08 -0.78 12.30
C ARG A 250 -6.12 -1.96 12.50
N TRP A 251 -5.99 -2.80 11.47
CA TRP A 251 -5.00 -3.87 11.46
C TRP A 251 -3.57 -3.32 11.58
N ASP A 252 -3.20 -2.29 10.82
CA ASP A 252 -1.86 -1.70 10.86
C ASP A 252 -1.61 -1.02 12.21
N ALA A 253 -2.62 -0.32 12.74
CA ALA A 253 -2.57 0.26 14.07
C ALA A 253 -2.29 -0.79 15.16
N TYR A 254 -3.03 -1.91 15.18
CA TYR A 254 -2.81 -2.96 16.17
C TYR A 254 -1.45 -3.63 16.02
N ARG A 255 -0.99 -3.89 14.79
CA ARG A 255 0.36 -4.42 14.54
C ARG A 255 1.44 -3.47 15.03
N GLY A 256 1.37 -2.19 14.64
CA GLY A 256 2.32 -1.17 15.08
C GLY A 256 2.34 -0.99 16.59
N MET A 257 1.16 -1.01 17.22
CA MET A 257 1.04 -0.96 18.68
C MET A 257 1.67 -2.20 19.34
N ALA A 258 1.50 -3.40 18.77
CA ALA A 258 2.12 -4.61 19.30
C ALA A 258 3.65 -4.48 19.32
N PHE A 259 4.26 -4.05 18.21
CA PHE A 259 5.71 -3.86 18.16
C PHE A 259 6.19 -2.75 19.11
N ALA A 260 5.45 -1.64 19.19
CA ALA A 260 5.80 -0.56 20.12
C ALA A 260 5.70 -1.01 21.59
N GLN A 261 4.71 -1.82 21.94
CA GLN A 261 4.55 -2.40 23.27
C GLN A 261 5.66 -3.41 23.59
N ALA A 262 6.08 -4.21 22.61
CA ALA A 262 7.24 -5.08 22.76
C ALA A 262 8.52 -4.28 23.00
N GLY A 263 8.68 -3.13 22.33
CA GLY A 263 9.78 -2.18 22.59
C GLY A 263 9.75 -1.58 24.01
N LEU A 264 8.59 -1.58 24.67
CA LEU A 264 8.43 -1.21 26.09
C LEU A 264 8.58 -2.41 27.05
N GLY A 265 8.79 -3.63 26.55
CA GLY A 265 8.87 -4.86 27.33
C GLY A 265 7.52 -5.52 27.63
N ASN A 266 6.41 -5.01 27.07
CA ASN A 266 5.06 -5.48 27.34
C ASN A 266 4.65 -6.62 26.38
N PHE A 267 5.34 -7.75 26.44
CA PHE A 267 5.21 -8.83 25.46
C PHE A 267 3.83 -9.51 25.44
N GLU A 268 3.25 -9.82 26.60
CA GLU A 268 1.90 -10.43 26.68
C GLU A 268 0.84 -9.56 26.00
N PHE A 269 0.91 -8.25 26.24
CA PHE A 269 0.00 -7.30 25.61
C PHE A 269 0.24 -7.21 24.10
N SER A 270 1.49 -7.37 23.66
CA SER A 270 1.86 -7.37 22.24
C SER A 270 1.23 -8.55 21.50
N TYR A 271 1.24 -9.76 22.07
CA TYR A 271 0.60 -10.92 21.45
C TYR A 271 -0.92 -10.76 21.33
N ASN A 272 -1.59 -10.21 22.35
CA ASN A 272 -3.02 -9.91 22.30
C ASN A 272 -3.35 -8.91 21.17
N LEU A 273 -2.51 -7.89 20.98
CA LEU A 273 -2.66 -6.92 19.89
C LEU A 273 -2.54 -7.58 18.50
N ILE A 274 -1.69 -8.60 18.33
CA ILE A 274 -1.65 -9.38 17.09
C ILE A 274 -2.95 -10.14 16.84
N SER A 275 -3.57 -10.71 17.88
CA SER A 275 -4.90 -11.33 17.76
C SER A 275 -5.98 -10.30 17.38
N LYS A 276 -5.92 -9.08 17.93
CA LYS A 276 -6.81 -7.98 17.52
C LYS A 276 -6.58 -7.56 16.07
N ALA A 277 -5.32 -7.50 15.62
CA ALA A 277 -5.00 -7.23 14.23
C ALA A 277 -5.62 -8.30 13.30
N GLN A 278 -5.51 -9.58 13.65
CA GLN A 278 -6.06 -10.69 12.86
C GLN A 278 -7.59 -10.66 12.80
N THR A 279 -8.23 -10.18 13.86
CA THR A 279 -9.69 -9.94 13.89
C THR A 279 -10.07 -8.75 13.01
N ALA A 280 -9.26 -7.71 12.97
CA ALA A 280 -9.52 -6.51 12.16
C ALA A 280 -9.37 -6.81 10.65
N LEU A 281 -8.37 -7.59 10.26
CA LEU A 281 -8.13 -8.02 8.88
C LEU A 281 -7.58 -9.44 8.91
N THR A 282 -8.19 -10.35 8.16
CA THR A 282 -7.68 -11.73 8.06
C THR A 282 -6.31 -11.73 7.35
N TYR A 283 -5.28 -12.18 8.05
CA TYR A 283 -3.93 -12.40 7.55
C TYR A 283 -3.25 -13.50 8.39
N ASP A 284 -2.11 -14.00 7.92
CA ASP A 284 -1.27 -14.91 8.70
C ASP A 284 -0.42 -14.12 9.71
N PRO A 285 -0.64 -14.28 11.04
CA PRO A 285 0.11 -13.59 12.07
C PRO A 285 1.46 -14.25 12.39
N ASN A 286 1.77 -15.44 11.85
CA ASN A 286 2.94 -16.24 12.24
C ASN A 286 4.23 -15.44 12.13
N HIS A 287 4.37 -14.65 11.08
CA HIS A 287 5.55 -13.82 10.90
C HIS A 287 5.71 -12.78 12.03
N ASP A 288 4.63 -12.10 12.40
CA ASP A 288 4.67 -11.10 13.47
C ASP A 288 4.94 -11.75 14.83
N LEU A 289 4.29 -12.88 15.09
CA LEU A 289 4.49 -13.65 16.32
C LEU A 289 5.94 -14.16 16.43
N ALA A 290 6.50 -14.67 15.33
CA ALA A 290 7.89 -15.10 15.27
C ALA A 290 8.83 -13.96 15.67
N LEU A 291 8.63 -12.79 15.08
CA LEU A 291 9.44 -11.62 15.35
C LEU A 291 9.27 -11.11 16.79
N LEU A 292 8.05 -11.05 17.31
CA LEU A 292 7.79 -10.65 18.70
C LEU A 292 8.43 -11.61 19.69
N HIS A 293 8.34 -12.93 19.46
CA HIS A 293 9.02 -13.92 20.30
C HIS A 293 10.53 -13.80 20.20
N TYR A 294 11.08 -13.50 19.03
CA TYR A 294 12.51 -13.25 18.86
C TYR A 294 12.95 -12.01 19.67
N ILE A 295 12.21 -10.91 19.57
CA ILE A 295 12.41 -9.67 20.34
C ILE A 295 12.34 -9.95 21.85
N ALA A 296 11.42 -10.82 22.28
CA ALA A 296 11.28 -11.26 23.68
C ALA A 296 12.41 -12.21 24.15
N GLY A 297 13.35 -12.58 23.27
CA GLY A 297 14.42 -13.54 23.57
C GLY A 297 14.00 -15.01 23.53
N ASN A 298 12.73 -15.31 23.19
CA ASN A 298 12.22 -16.68 23.07
C ASN A 298 12.49 -17.24 21.67
N LYS A 299 13.76 -17.56 21.39
CA LYS A 299 14.20 -18.09 20.08
C LYS A 299 13.47 -19.38 19.67
N LYS A 300 13.10 -20.24 20.62
CA LYS A 300 12.39 -21.50 20.35
C LYS A 300 10.97 -21.24 19.85
N ALA A 301 10.22 -20.35 20.52
CA ALA A 301 8.90 -19.96 20.05
C ALA A 301 8.98 -19.21 18.72
N ALA A 302 9.97 -18.32 18.56
CA ALA A 302 10.20 -17.64 17.29
C ALA A 302 10.40 -18.64 16.13
N TRP A 303 11.22 -19.68 16.35
CA TRP A 303 11.42 -20.73 15.36
C TRP A 303 10.17 -21.57 15.10
N HIS A 304 9.35 -21.85 16.12
CA HIS A 304 8.09 -22.57 15.96
C HIS A 304 7.15 -21.85 14.98
N TYR A 305 7.01 -20.53 15.10
CA TYR A 305 6.20 -19.72 14.20
C TYR A 305 6.80 -19.57 12.80
N LEU A 306 8.13 -19.60 12.65
CA LEU A 306 8.79 -19.62 11.33
C LEU A 306 8.73 -21.01 10.66
N GLY A 307 8.71 -22.08 11.46
CA GLY A 307 8.85 -23.47 11.02
C GLY A 307 7.57 -24.14 10.54
N GLN A 308 6.47 -23.42 10.35
CA GLN A 308 5.25 -23.92 9.69
C GLN A 308 5.15 -23.54 8.20
N GLU A 309 5.97 -22.60 7.72
CA GLU A 309 6.23 -22.42 6.28
C GLU A 309 7.73 -22.48 6.05
N GLY A 310 8.21 -23.59 5.51
CA GLY A 310 9.63 -23.80 5.29
C GLY A 310 10.21 -22.80 4.30
N TYR A 311 10.73 -21.66 4.76
CA TYR A 311 11.78 -20.88 4.11
C TYR A 311 12.39 -19.90 5.14
N ILE A 312 13.67 -19.60 4.94
CA ILE A 312 14.56 -18.72 5.75
C ILE A 312 15.34 -19.45 6.85
N GLY A 313 15.99 -20.56 6.47
CA GLY A 313 17.35 -20.78 6.92
C GLY A 313 18.27 -19.89 6.10
N LEU A 314 18.65 -18.70 6.61
CA LEU A 314 19.89 -17.98 6.20
C LEU A 314 20.24 -16.70 6.99
N ALA A 315 19.51 -16.28 8.03
CA ALA A 315 19.88 -15.06 8.78
C ALA A 315 19.93 -15.18 10.31
N ILE A 316 19.68 -16.36 10.87
CA ILE A 316 19.80 -16.59 12.32
C ILE A 316 20.53 -17.91 12.52
N GLN A 317 21.85 -17.88 12.50
CA GLN A 317 22.67 -18.92 13.14
C GLN A 317 23.16 -18.41 14.52
N PRO A 318 23.45 -19.32 15.47
CA PRO A 318 23.56 -19.06 16.92
C PRO A 318 24.40 -17.87 17.37
#